data_AF-A0A3S0WVD5-F1
#
_entry.id   AF-A0A3S0WVD5-F1
#
_cell.length_a   1.000
_cell.length_b   1.000
_cell.length_c   1.000
_cell.angle_alpha   90.00
_cell.angle_beta   90.00
_cell.angle_gamma   90.00
#
_symmetry.space_group_name_H-M   'P 1'
#
loop_
_entity.id
_entity.type
_entity.pdbx_description
1 polymer ?
#
loop_
_entity_poly.entity_id
_entity_poly.type
_entity_poly.pdbx_seq_one_letter_code
_entity_poly.pdbx_strand_id
1 'polypeptide(L)'
;MNNFIFHTYMVGRYYPEREDVWEENIRIYKAVSLEAARSRAMVDATADEIVYQTADGYELSWKVYSISLIKELIDDALDGVEVFSRSLLNNEAKSLQRKIEP
;
A
#
# COMPACT_ATOMS: atom_id res chain seq x y z
N MET A 1 11.91 3.48 -20.55
CA MET A 1 11.50 3.15 -19.17
C MET A 1 10.00 2.99 -19.19
N ASN A 2 9.48 1.95 -18.56
CA ASN A 2 8.07 1.63 -18.55
C ASN A 2 7.47 2.09 -17.22
N ASN A 3 6.15 2.28 -17.19
CA ASN A 3 5.44 2.65 -15.97
C ASN A 3 4.70 1.44 -15.41
N PHE A 4 4.88 1.18 -14.12
CA PHE A 4 4.28 0.05 -13.43
C PHE A 4 3.37 0.58 -12.33
N ILE A 5 2.10 0.21 -12.39
CA ILE A 5 1.11 0.60 -11.39
C ILE A 5 1.07 -0.48 -10.33
N PHE A 6 1.41 -0.12 -9.10
CA PHE A 6 1.31 -1.01 -7.96
C PHE A 6 0.16 -0.62 -7.06
N HIS A 7 -0.50 -1.66 -6.57
CA HIS A 7 -1.51 -1.61 -5.54
C HIS A 7 -0.89 -2.05 -4.23
N THR A 8 -0.91 -1.20 -3.21
CA THR A 8 -0.46 -1.57 -1.86
C THR A 8 -1.63 -1.50 -0.89
N TYR A 9 -1.70 -2.51 -0.03
CA TYR A 9 -2.60 -2.53 1.11
C TYR A 9 -1.78 -2.44 2.38
N MET A 10 -2.19 -1.54 3.26
CA MET A 10 -1.60 -1.39 4.58
C MET A 10 -2.64 -1.66 5.67
N VAL A 11 -2.17 -2.18 6.80
CA VAL A 11 -2.97 -2.41 8.00
C VAL A 11 -2.39 -1.62 9.15
N GLY A 12 -3.22 -0.82 9.79
CA GLY A 12 -2.93 -0.16 11.06
C GLY A 12 -3.50 -0.99 12.20
N ARG A 13 -2.63 -1.48 13.08
CA ARG A 13 -3.00 -2.26 14.27
C ARG A 13 -2.83 -1.44 15.53
N TYR A 14 -3.85 -1.46 16.38
CA TYR A 14 -3.85 -0.72 17.64
C TYR A 14 -3.33 -1.56 18.82
N TYR A 15 -2.65 -0.92 19.75
CA TYR A 15 -2.34 -1.44 21.08
C TYR A 15 -2.73 -0.43 22.18
N PRO A 16 -3.49 -0.83 23.23
CA PRO A 16 -4.16 -2.13 23.38
C PRO A 16 -5.17 -2.40 22.26
N GLU A 17 -5.50 -3.69 22.05
CA GLU A 17 -6.22 -4.17 20.87
C GLU A 17 -7.55 -3.42 20.61
N ARG A 18 -7.75 -3.02 19.37
CA ARG A 18 -8.99 -2.46 18.80
C ARG A 18 -9.19 -3.03 17.40
N GLU A 19 -10.29 -2.65 16.76
CA GLU A 19 -10.49 -2.93 15.35
C GLU A 19 -9.34 -2.38 14.50
N ASP A 20 -8.81 -3.23 13.62
CA ASP A 20 -7.81 -2.85 12.63
C ASP A 20 -8.38 -1.75 11.71
N VAL A 21 -7.51 -0.85 11.29
CA VAL A 21 -7.77 0.11 10.22
C VAL A 21 -6.97 -0.27 8.99
N TRP A 22 -7.49 0.05 7.82
CA TRP A 22 -6.91 -0.37 6.56
C TRP A 22 -6.76 0.83 5.63
N GLU A 23 -5.69 0.80 4.84
CA GLU A 23 -5.46 1.77 3.77
C GLU A 23 -5.16 1.05 2.47
N GLU A 24 -5.74 1.57 1.39
CA GLU A 24 -5.48 1.17 0.02
C GLU A 24 -4.77 2.33 -0.68
N ASN A 25 -3.63 2.06 -1.30
CA ASN A 25 -2.93 3.05 -2.12
C ASN A 25 -2.54 2.50 -3.50
N ILE A 26 -2.52 3.40 -4.48
CA ILE A 26 -2.06 3.11 -5.84
C ILE A 26 -0.94 4.07 -6.19
N ARG A 27 0.22 3.51 -6.55
CA ARG A 27 1.42 4.25 -6.92
C ARG A 27 1.94 3.82 -8.28
N ILE A 28 2.48 4.79 -9.02
CA ILE A 28 3.08 4.56 -10.33
C ILE A 28 4.60 4.66 -10.21
N TYR A 29 5.30 3.66 -10.72
CA TYR A 29 6.76 3.60 -10.70
C TYR A 29 7.30 3.50 -12.12
N LYS A 30 8.18 4.43 -12.47
CA LYS A 30 8.92 4.40 -13.73
C LYS A 30 10.21 3.62 -13.53
N ALA A 31 10.39 2.55 -14.29
CA ALA A 31 11.57 1.71 -14.18
C ALA A 31 11.98 1.09 -15.52
N VAL A 32 13.18 0.54 -15.58
CA VAL A 32 13.68 -0.21 -16.74
C VAL A 32 13.14 -1.64 -16.81
N SER A 33 12.62 -2.17 -15.71
CA SER A 33 12.04 -3.51 -15.62
C SER A 33 11.00 -3.59 -14.49
N LEU A 34 10.12 -4.59 -14.57
CA LEU A 34 9.14 -4.88 -13.51
C LEU A 34 9.82 -5.19 -12.17
N GLU A 35 10.91 -5.93 -12.19
CA GLU A 35 11.66 -6.30 -10.98
C GLU A 35 12.21 -5.07 -10.27
N ALA A 36 12.78 -4.12 -11.03
CA ALA A 36 13.26 -2.86 -10.48
C ALA A 36 12.11 -2.01 -9.89
N ALA A 37 10.98 -1.94 -10.59
CA ALA A 37 9.80 -1.23 -10.10
C ALA A 37 9.24 -1.86 -8.83
N ARG A 38 9.16 -3.21 -8.78
CA ARG A 38 8.69 -3.95 -7.60
C ARG A 38 9.60 -3.77 -6.40
N SER A 39 10.91 -3.80 -6.62
CA SER A 39 11.91 -3.54 -5.58
C SER A 39 11.71 -2.15 -4.97
N ARG A 40 11.55 -1.13 -5.82
CA ARG A 40 11.27 0.23 -5.35
C ARG A 40 9.93 0.36 -4.65
N ALA A 41 8.87 -0.23 -5.19
CA ALA A 41 7.55 -0.23 -4.55
C ALA A 41 7.59 -0.85 -3.15
N MET A 42 8.39 -1.91 -2.96
CA MET A 42 8.61 -2.53 -1.65
C MET A 42 9.37 -1.61 -0.70
N VAL A 43 10.42 -0.94 -1.17
CA VAL A 43 11.19 0.03 -0.36
C VAL A 43 10.29 1.17 0.11
N ASP A 44 9.52 1.77 -0.80
CA ASP A 44 8.66 2.91 -0.49
C ASP A 44 7.52 2.50 0.45
N ALA A 45 6.88 1.34 0.22
CA ALA A 45 5.86 0.82 1.12
C ALA A 45 6.40 0.49 2.53
N THR A 46 7.64 -0.01 2.62
CA THR A 46 8.29 -0.28 3.91
C THR A 46 8.65 1.02 4.63
N ALA A 47 9.01 2.08 3.90
CA ALA A 47 9.26 3.39 4.47
C ALA A 47 7.99 4.05 5.06
N ASP A 48 6.81 3.67 4.56
CA ASP A 48 5.53 4.10 5.11
C ASP A 48 5.12 3.33 6.38
N GLU A 49 5.83 2.26 6.75
CA GLU A 49 5.58 1.58 8.02
C GLU A 49 6.02 2.46 9.19
N ILE A 50 5.03 3.02 9.88
CA ILE A 50 5.25 3.93 11.01
C ILE A 50 4.49 3.45 12.24
N VAL A 51 5.04 3.77 13.40
CA VAL A 51 4.40 3.56 14.69
C VAL A 51 4.27 4.90 15.38
N TYR A 52 3.08 5.25 15.86
CA TYR A 52 2.86 6.48 16.60
C TYR A 52 1.80 6.33 17.68
N GLN A 53 1.85 7.24 18.65
CA GLN A 53 0.89 7.33 19.73
C GLN A 53 -0.25 8.25 19.31
N THR A 54 -1.49 7.78 19.45
CA THR A 54 -2.69 8.56 19.16
C THR A 54 -3.05 9.46 20.35
N ALA A 55 -3.87 10.48 20.09
CA ALA A 55 -4.30 11.42 21.13
C ALA A 55 -5.15 10.76 22.24
N ASP A 56 -5.80 9.63 21.94
CA ASP A 56 -6.59 8.83 22.89
C ASP A 56 -5.77 7.76 23.62
N GLY A 57 -4.44 7.77 23.49
CA GLY A 57 -3.51 6.95 24.29
C GLY A 57 -3.27 5.54 23.76
N TYR A 58 -3.58 5.27 22.49
CA TYR A 58 -3.25 4.01 21.83
C TYR A 58 -1.96 4.14 21.03
N GLU A 59 -1.25 3.04 20.87
CA GLU A 59 -0.22 2.91 19.84
C GLU A 59 -0.86 2.38 18.55
N LEU A 60 -0.62 3.06 17.43
CA LEU A 60 -1.02 2.59 16.11
C LEU A 60 0.22 2.23 15.30
N SER A 61 0.29 0.98 14.83
CA SER A 61 1.39 0.44 14.02
C SER A 61 0.91 0.15 12.60
N TRP A 62 1.38 0.93 11.63
CA TRP A 62 1.11 0.72 10.22
C TRP A 62 2.09 -0.29 9.62
N LYS A 63 1.55 -1.28 8.93
CA LYS A 63 2.31 -2.38 8.32
C LYS A 63 1.85 -2.65 6.90
N VAL A 64 2.80 -2.96 6.02
CA VAL A 64 2.48 -3.43 4.67
C VAL A 64 1.85 -4.81 4.79
N TYR A 65 0.66 -4.96 4.23
CA TYR A 65 -0.02 -6.23 4.15
C TYR A 65 0.28 -6.93 2.82
N SER A 66 0.12 -6.22 1.70
CA SER A 66 0.40 -6.76 0.37
C SER A 66 0.77 -5.68 -0.64
N ILE A 67 1.56 -6.06 -1.65
CA ILE A 67 1.91 -5.24 -2.81
C ILE A 67 1.73 -6.08 -4.06
N SER A 68 0.94 -5.59 -5.01
CA SER A 68 0.64 -6.31 -6.27
C SER A 68 0.73 -5.39 -7.48
N LEU A 69 1.16 -5.95 -8.62
CA LEU A 69 1.17 -5.24 -9.90
C LEU A 69 -0.25 -5.21 -10.45
N ILE A 70 -0.79 -4.02 -10.73
CA ILE A 70 -2.07 -3.86 -11.42
C ILE A 70 -1.84 -3.95 -12.93
N LYS A 71 -0.90 -3.15 -13.45
CA LYS A 71 -0.72 -2.97 -14.89
C LYS A 71 0.62 -2.36 -15.23
N GLU A 72 1.15 -2.72 -16.40
CA GLU A 72 2.22 -2.01 -17.07
C GLU A 72 1.64 -1.04 -18.11
N LEU A 73 2.09 0.20 -18.09
CA LEU A 73 1.70 1.26 -19.02
C LEU A 73 2.87 1.62 -19.95
N ILE A 74 2.55 1.77 -21.24
CA ILE A 74 3.44 2.23 -22.31
C ILE A 74 3.14 3.72 -22.59
N ASP A 75 3.07 4.53 -21.54
CA ASP A 75 2.85 5.98 -21.66
C ASP A 75 3.71 6.70 -20.61
N ASP A 76 3.99 7.99 -20.81
CA ASP A 76 4.87 8.79 -19.98
C ASP A 76 4.12 9.32 -18.74
N ALA A 77 3.98 8.46 -17.73
CA ALA A 77 3.40 8.81 -16.44
C ALA A 77 4.43 9.40 -15.46
N LEU A 78 3.93 10.01 -14.38
CA LEU A 78 4.73 10.52 -13.27
C LEU A 78 5.36 9.36 -12.48
N ASP A 79 6.61 9.54 -12.06
CA ASP A 79 7.41 8.53 -11.36
C ASP A 79 7.35 8.68 -9.83
N GLY A 80 7.04 7.61 -9.12
CA GLY A 80 6.98 7.56 -7.65
C GLY A 80 5.80 8.31 -7.05
N VAL A 81 4.78 8.61 -7.85
CA VAL A 81 3.61 9.40 -7.41
C VAL A 81 2.49 8.48 -6.97
N GLU A 82 1.95 8.76 -5.79
CA GLU A 82 0.67 8.24 -5.34
C GLU A 82 -0.46 8.97 -6.07
N VAL A 83 -1.25 8.20 -6.81
CA VAL A 83 -2.36 8.72 -7.62
C VAL A 83 -3.72 8.50 -6.97
N PHE A 84 -3.75 7.66 -5.94
CA PHE A 84 -4.95 7.32 -5.20
C PHE A 84 -4.57 6.78 -3.82
N SER A 85 -5.31 7.21 -2.79
CA SER A 85 -5.33 6.59 -1.48
C SER A 85 -6.71 6.72 -0.86
N ARG A 86 -7.13 5.71 -0.08
CA ARG A 86 -8.31 5.78 0.78
C ARG A 86 -8.18 4.87 1.99
N SER A 87 -8.82 5.27 3.08
CA SER A 87 -9.08 4.38 4.20
C SER A 87 -10.21 3.40 3.85
N LEU A 88 -10.13 2.19 4.39
CA LEU A 88 -11.11 1.12 4.20
C LEU A 88 -11.72 0.71 5.53
N LEU A 89 -13.01 0.36 5.51
CA LEU A 89 -13.65 -0.36 6.59
C LEU A 89 -13.18 -1.83 6.60
N ASN A 90 -13.25 -2.49 7.76
CA ASN A 90 -12.81 -3.87 7.93
C ASN A 90 -13.50 -4.88 6.99
N ASN A 91 -14.77 -4.68 6.67
CA ASN A 91 -15.51 -5.51 5.72
C ASN A 91 -15.04 -5.31 4.27
N GLU A 92 -14.71 -4.08 3.89
CA GLU A 92 -14.16 -3.75 2.57
C GLU A 92 -12.77 -4.36 2.40
N ALA A 93 -11.90 -4.20 3.39
CA ALA A 93 -10.55 -4.78 3.40
C ALA A 93 -10.60 -6.32 3.26
N LYS A 94 -11.45 -7.00 4.05
CA LYS A 94 -11.65 -8.45 3.95
C LYS A 94 -12.17 -8.88 2.57
N SER A 95 -13.08 -8.10 1.98
CA SER A 95 -13.58 -8.41 0.64
C SER A 95 -12.52 -8.26 -0.44
N LEU A 96 -11.59 -7.33 -0.29
CA LEU A 96 -10.50 -7.10 -1.24
C LEU A 96 -9.40 -8.17 -1.09
N GLN A 97 -9.06 -8.56 0.13
CA GLN A 97 -8.12 -9.67 0.39
C GLN A 97 -8.54 -10.97 -0.30
N ARG A 98 -9.83 -11.34 -0.21
CA ARG A 98 -10.38 -12.52 -0.90
C ARG A 98 -10.26 -12.50 -2.42
N LYS A 99 -10.11 -11.32 -3.02
CA LYS A 99 -9.93 -11.19 -4.48
C LYS A 99 -8.46 -11.23 -4.90
N ILE A 100 -7.54 -11.10 -3.94
CA ILE A 100 -6.10 -11.00 -4.16
C ILE A 100 -5.41 -12.33 -3.82
N GLU A 101 -6.03 -13.19 -3.01
CA GLU A 101 -5.59 -14.58 -2.83
C GLU A 101 -5.69 -15.34 -4.18
N PRO A 102 -4.61 -16.01 -4.63
CA PRO A 102 -4.53 -16.68 -5.94
C PRO A 102 -5.41 -17.93 -6.06
#